data_AF-A0A947ERC6-F1
#
_entry.id   AF-A0A947ERC6-F1
#
_cell.length_a   1.000
_cell.length_b   1.000
_cell.length_c   1.000
_cell.angle_alpha   90.00
_cell.angle_beta   90.00
_cell.angle_gamma   90.00
#
_symmetry.space_group_name_H-M   'P 1'
#
loop_
_entity.id
_entity.type
_entity.pdbx_description
1 polymer ?
#
loop_
_entity_poly.entity_id
_entity_poly.type
_entity_poly.pdbx_seq_one_letter_code
_entity_poly.pdbx_strand_id
1 'polypeptide(L)' 'MKKLILFLVICITTSVVYSQKDREQKLNKETNLIEVMEYHDNGLVSQEGTFNLEGELHGEWVSYNDQG' A
#
# COMPACT_ATOMS: atom_id res chain seq x y z
N MET A 1 -8.27 31.74 -19.89
CA MET A 1 -7.52 31.53 -18.63
C MET A 1 -8.25 30.57 -17.68
N LYS A 2 -9.50 30.85 -17.28
CA LYS A 2 -10.27 29.96 -16.37
C LYS A 2 -10.42 28.51 -16.89
N LYS A 3 -10.68 28.33 -18.20
CA LYS A 3 -10.76 26.99 -18.83
C LYS A 3 -9.42 26.23 -18.86
N LEU A 4 -8.31 26.96 -18.97
CA LEU A 4 -6.95 26.38 -18.95
C LEU A 4 -6.57 25.93 -17.54
N ILE A 5 -6.93 26.74 -16.53
CA ILE A 5 -6.75 26.40 -15.12
C ILE A 5 -7.58 25.16 -14.76
N LEU A 6 -8.84 25.08 -15.21
CA LEU A 6 -9.69 23.90 -14.99
C LEU A 6 -9.09 22.63 -15.62
N PHE A 7 -8.54 22.74 -16.84
CA PHE A 7 -7.88 21.62 -17.50
C PHE A 7 -6.64 21.13 -16.74
N LEU A 8 -5.81 22.07 -16.24
CA LEU A 8 -4.64 21.76 -15.44
C LEU A 8 -5.00 21.03 -14.13
N VAL A 9 -6.07 21.46 -13.46
CA VAL A 9 -6.57 20.82 -12.22
C VAL A 9 -7.00 19.38 -12.50
N ILE A 10 -7.71 19.13 -13.60
CA ILE A 10 -8.15 17.78 -13.98
C ILE A 10 -6.94 16.86 -14.21
N CYS A 11 -5.92 17.31 -14.95
CA CYS A 11 -4.70 16.52 -15.21
C CYS A 11 -3.95 16.15 -13.92
N ILE A 12 -3.87 17.06 -12.95
CA ILE A 12 -3.20 16.80 -11.66
C ILE A 12 -4.00 15.80 -10.82
N THR A 13 -5.34 15.90 -10.81
CA THR A 13 -6.18 14.96 -10.04
C THR A 13 -6.11 13.53 -10.55
N THR A 14 -5.97 13.32 -11.86
CA THR A 14 -5.88 11.98 -12.44
C THR A 14 -4.60 11.24 -12.05
N SER A 15 -3.46 11.93 -11.89
CA SER A 15 -2.19 11.27 -11.54
C SER A 15 -2.14 10.76 -10.09
N VAL A 16 -2.89 11.38 -9.17
CA VAL A 16 -2.83 11.03 -7.73
C VAL A 16 -3.64 9.77 -7.41
N VAL A 17 -4.66 9.44 -8.22
CA VAL A 17 -5.53 8.28 -7.99
C VAL A 17 -4.82 6.96 -8.31
N TYR A 18 -3.93 6.93 -9.31
CA TYR A 18 -3.24 5.71 -9.73
C TYR A 18 -2.09 5.26 -8.82
N SER A 19 -1.72 6.05 -7.80
CA SER A 19 -0.60 5.72 -6.91
C SER A 19 -1.02 5.01 -5.61
N GLN A 20 -2.31 4.86 -5.35
CA GLN A 20 -2.79 4.15 -4.16
C GLN A 20 -2.89 2.66 -4.50
N LYS A 21 -1.81 1.90 -4.27
CA LYS A 21 -1.87 0.43 -4.24
C LYS A 21 -2.56 -0.01 -2.95
N ASP A 22 -3.52 -0.91 -3.07
CA ASP A 22 -4.22 -1.46 -1.93
C ASP A 22 -3.25 -2.30 -1.08
N ARG A 23 -3.04 -1.88 0.17
CA ARG A 23 -2.28 -2.61 1.19
C ARG A 23 -3.29 -3.20 2.17
N GLU A 24 -3.26 -4.52 2.33
CA GLU A 24 -4.06 -5.19 3.34
C GLU A 24 -3.39 -5.07 4.70
N GLN A 25 -4.18 -4.66 5.71
CA GLN A 25 -3.74 -4.61 7.09
C GLN A 25 -4.78 -5.27 7.99
N LYS A 26 -4.33 -6.20 8.83
CA LYS A 26 -5.20 -6.96 9.73
C LYS A 26 -4.59 -7.03 11.12
N LEU A 27 -5.36 -6.63 12.13
CA LEU A 27 -4.98 -6.85 13.51
C LEU A 27 -5.22 -8.32 13.89
N ASN A 28 -4.15 -9.03 14.22
CA ASN A 28 -4.21 -10.34 14.83
C ASN A 28 -4.44 -10.18 16.35
N LYS A 29 -5.62 -10.58 16.81
CA LYS A 29 -6.04 -10.43 18.22
C LYS A 29 -5.34 -11.39 19.19
N GLU A 30 -4.73 -12.46 18.68
CA GLU A 30 -4.03 -13.44 19.51
C GLU A 30 -2.60 -12.98 19.80
N THR A 31 -1.93 -12.41 18.79
CA THR A 31 -0.54 -11.94 18.90
C THR A 31 -0.41 -10.45 19.20
N ASN A 32 -1.50 -9.67 19.07
CA ASN A 32 -1.49 -8.20 19.12
C ASN A 32 -0.57 -7.55 18.08
N LEU A 33 -0.44 -8.18 16.91
CA LEU A 33 0.34 -7.66 15.79
C LEU A 33 -0.56 -7.22 14.65
N ILE A 34 -0.15 -6.17 13.94
CA ILE A 34 -0.75 -5.72 12.70
C ILE A 34 -0.03 -6.43 11.56
N GLU A 35 -0.68 -7.43 10.98
CA GLU A 35 -0.22 -8.15 9.81
C GLU A 35 -0.44 -7.30 8.55
N VAL A 36 0.58 -7.27 7.70
CA VAL A 36 0.61 -6.46 6.50
C VAL A 36 0.88 -7.35 5.31
N MET A 37 0.07 -7.20 4.26
CA MET A 37 0.30 -7.85 2.98
C MET A 37 0.09 -6.84 1.85
N GLU A 38 1.05 -6.79 0.95
CA GLU A 38 1.01 -6.01 -0.28
C GLU A 38 1.11 -6.93 -1.49
N TYR A 39 0.52 -6.50 -2.61
CA TYR A 39 0.47 -7.29 -3.83
C TYR A 39 1.12 -6.57 -5.02
N HIS A 40 1.70 -7.37 -5.89
CA HIS A 40 2.10 -6.98 -7.24
C HIS A 40 0.87 -6.80 -8.14
N ASP A 41 1.05 -6.20 -9.31
CA ASP A 41 -0.03 -5.95 -10.26
C ASP A 41 -0.63 -7.27 -10.82
N ASN A 42 0.14 -8.36 -10.74
CA ASN A 42 -0.29 -9.71 -11.12
C ASN A 42 -1.03 -10.46 -9.99
N GLY A 43 -1.22 -9.83 -8.83
CA GLY A 43 -1.91 -10.41 -7.68
C GLY A 43 -1.07 -11.34 -6.81
N LEU A 44 0.22 -11.54 -7.12
CA LEU A 44 1.14 -12.23 -6.22
C LEU A 44 1.56 -11.31 -5.06
N VAL A 45 1.88 -11.89 -3.91
CA VAL A 45 2.39 -11.13 -2.76
C VAL A 45 3.70 -10.46 -3.16
N SER A 46 3.79 -9.16 -2.90
CA SER A 46 5.00 -8.38 -3.13
C SER A 46 5.78 -8.16 -1.85
N GLN A 47 5.07 -7.94 -0.73
CA GLN A 47 5.67 -7.73 0.58
C GLN A 47 4.75 -8.25 1.68
N GLU A 48 5.36 -8.76 2.73
CA GLU A 48 4.66 -9.11 3.96
C GLU A 48 5.52 -8.81 5.19
N GLY A 49 4.84 -8.52 6.30
CA GLY A 49 5.49 -8.30 7.59
C GLY A 49 4.50 -7.94 8.67
N THR A 50 4.99 -7.66 9.87
CA THR A 50 4.12 -7.30 11.00
C THR A 50 4.62 -6.07 11.74
N PHE A 51 3.70 -5.28 12.28
CA PHE A 51 4.00 -4.19 13.20
C PHE A 51 3.39 -4.50 14.57
N ASN A 52 3.99 -4.01 15.65
CA ASN A 52 3.31 -3.95 16.94
C ASN A 52 2.25 -2.82 16.95
N LEU A 53 1.50 -2.68 18.05
CA LEU A 53 0.45 -1.68 18.18
C LEU A 53 0.99 -0.25 18.23
N GLU A 54 2.26 -0.09 18.57
CA GLU A 54 3.02 1.16 18.57
C GLU A 54 3.49 1.56 17.15
N GLY A 55 3.32 0.68 16.15
CA GLY A 55 3.71 0.92 14.76
C GLY A 55 5.18 0.60 14.46
N GLU A 56 5.86 -0.11 15.35
CA GLU A 56 7.25 -0.56 15.18
C GLU A 56 7.28 -1.93 14.49
N LEU A 57 8.26 -2.12 13.61
CA LEU A 57 8.44 -3.40 12.91
C LEU A 57 8.65 -4.53 13.93
N HIS A 58 7.87 -5.59 13.79
CA HIS A 58 7.98 -6.78 14.63
C HIS A 58 8.23 -8.00 13.74
N GLY A 59 9.29 -8.76 14.02
CA GLY A 59 9.69 -9.90 13.19
C GLY A 59 10.40 -9.46 11.89
N GLU A 60 10.26 -10.29 10.85
CA GLU A 60 10.90 -10.07 9.56
C GLU A 60 9.99 -9.32 8.60
N TRP A 61 10.60 -8.55 7.71
CA TRP A 61 9.94 -7.97 6.55
C TRP A 61 10.46 -8.67 5.30
N VAL A 62 9.58 -9.35 4.58
CA VAL A 62 9.94 -10.13 3.40
C VAL A 62 9.42 -9.42 2.17
N SER A 63 10.28 -9.33 1.14
CA SER A 63 9.92 -8.79 -0.16
C SER A 63 10.21 -9.81 -1.25
N TYR A 64 9.23 -9.93 -2.14
CA TYR A 64 9.16 -10.90 -3.22
C TYR A 64 9.33 -10.19 -4.55
N ASN A 65 9.88 -10.89 -5.54
CA ASN A 65 9.93 -10.36 -6.90
C ASN A 65 8.58 -10.60 -7.61
N ASP A 66 8.42 -10.14 -8.85
CA ASP A 66 7.15 -10.25 -9.58
C ASP A 66 6.71 -11.71 -9.86
N GLN A 67 7.52 -12.71 -9.51
CA GLN A 67 7.21 -14.14 -9.63
C GLN A 67 6.88 -14.80 -8.28
N GLY A 68 6.93 -14.06 -7.16
CA GLY A 68 6.91 -14.60 -5.80
C GLY A 68 8.32 -14.95 -5.34
#